data_AF-A0A239LIG2-F1
#
_entry.id   AF-A0A239LIG2-F1
#
_cell.length_a   1.000
_cell.length_b   1.000
_cell.length_c   1.000
_cell.angle_alpha   90.00
_cell.angle_beta   90.00
_cell.angle_gamma   90.00
#
_symmetry.space_group_name_H-M   'P 1'
#
loop_
_entity.id
_entity.type
_entity.pdbx_description
1 polymer ?
#
loop_
_entity_poly.entity_id
_entity_poly.type
_entity_poly.pdbx_seq_one_letter_code
_entity_poly.pdbx_strand_id
1 'polypeptide(L)'
;MSGGNTRSLRFAGDTVERQVDPWFVCGAISRYDGGRGPAPLHNWFHLLINQARMEGFIYMNHEARFDEIEADLLPRLRNGELRGREHVVEGLTAAPAALRMLFDGTNTGKLLVRVGQS
;
A
#
# COMPACT_ATOMS: atom_id res chain seq x y z
N MET A 1 1.08 6.44 22.34
CA MET A 1 1.06 7.90 22.14
C MET A 1 0.67 8.16 20.69
N SER A 2 -0.64 8.23 20.38
CA SER A 2 -1.11 8.53 19.02
C SER A 2 -1.04 10.03 18.79
N GLY A 3 -0.03 10.49 18.06
CA GLY A 3 -0.04 11.82 17.48
C GLY A 3 -1.15 11.87 16.42
N GLY A 4 -2.36 12.22 16.85
CA GLY A 4 -3.50 12.38 15.95
C GLY A 4 -3.21 13.50 14.95
N ASN A 5 -3.50 13.25 13.67
CA ASN A 5 -3.30 14.23 12.59
C ASN A 5 -4.42 15.28 12.61
N THR A 6 -4.57 15.95 13.75
CA THR A 6 -5.58 16.98 14.01
C THR A 6 -4.98 18.34 13.67
N ARG A 7 -5.58 19.06 12.71
CA ARG A 7 -5.22 20.46 12.44
C ARG A 7 -6.23 21.38 13.11
N SER A 8 -5.73 22.27 13.95
CA SER A 8 -6.48 23.40 14.47
C SER A 8 -6.47 24.52 13.41
N LEU A 9 -7.63 24.86 12.86
CA LEU A 9 -7.80 26.06 12.04
C LEU A 9 -8.44 27.14 12.91
N ARG A 10 -7.80 28.31 12.98
CA ARG A 10 -8.33 29.47 13.70
C ARG A 10 -9.06 30.37 12.71
N PHE A 11 -10.36 30.56 12.91
CA PHE A 11 -11.18 31.50 12.14
C PHE A 11 -11.87 32.45 13.12
N ALA A 12 -11.64 33.76 12.97
CA ALA A 12 -12.34 34.82 13.70
C ALA A 12 -12.46 34.60 15.24
N GLY A 13 -11.44 34.01 15.89
CA GLY A 13 -11.42 33.76 17.33
C GLY A 13 -11.81 32.34 17.74
N ASP A 14 -12.48 31.59 16.87
CA ASP A 14 -12.86 30.20 17.10
C ASP A 14 -11.78 29.25 16.58
N THR A 15 -11.48 28.21 17.36
CA THR A 15 -10.55 27.13 16.97
C THR A 15 -11.37 25.91 16.60
N VAL A 16 -11.34 25.52 15.32
CA VAL A 16 -11.97 24.30 14.84
C VAL A 16 -10.89 23.25 14.65
N GLU A 17 -11.01 22.14 15.37
CA GLU A 17 -10.14 20.97 15.21
C GLU A 17 -10.78 19.97 14.24
N ARG A 18 -10.03 19.61 13.19
CA ARG A 18 -10.47 18.60 12.22
C ARG A 18 -9.39 17.54 12.05
N GLN A 19 -9.78 16.28 12.19
CA GLN A 19 -8.96 15.14 11.82
C GLN A 19 -8.86 15.05 10.30
N VAL A 20 -7.64 15.03 9.77
CA VAL A 20 -7.39 14.87 8.33
C VAL A 20 -6.53 13.64 8.13
N ASP A 21 -7.15 12.51 7.79
CA ASP A 21 -6.40 11.30 7.50
C ASP A 21 -5.78 11.40 6.09
N PRO A 22 -4.46 11.18 5.95
CA PRO A 22 -3.78 11.29 4.66
C PRO A 22 -4.11 10.10 3.76
N TRP A 23 -4.15 10.35 2.45
CA TRP A 23 -4.18 9.30 1.44
C TRP A 23 -2.75 8.90 1.07
N PHE A 24 -2.39 7.65 1.34
CA PHE A 24 -1.08 7.12 1.02
C PHE A 24 -1.04 6.52 -0.38
N VAL A 25 -0.09 6.96 -1.18
CA VAL A 25 0.19 6.44 -2.51
C VAL A 25 1.36 5.45 -2.41
N CYS A 26 1.06 4.16 -2.44
CA CYS A 26 2.07 3.09 -2.36
C CYS A 26 2.51 2.55 -3.73
N GLY A 27 1.74 2.83 -4.78
CA GLY A 27 2.01 2.32 -6.13
C GLY A 27 0.92 2.72 -7.12
N ALA A 28 1.14 2.37 -8.38
CA ALA A 28 0.25 2.72 -9.50
C ALA A 28 0.20 1.57 -10.52
N ILE A 29 -0.30 0.39 -10.09
CA ILE A 29 -0.22 -0.85 -10.89
C ILE A 29 -0.87 -0.75 -12.27
N SER A 30 -1.94 0.05 -12.41
CA SER A 30 -2.61 0.34 -13.68
C SER A 30 -1.75 1.09 -14.70
N ARG A 31 -0.55 1.54 -14.31
CA ARG A 31 0.40 2.29 -15.15
C ARG A 31 1.70 1.56 -15.42
N TYR A 32 1.94 0.42 -14.78
CA TYR A 32 3.19 -0.33 -14.97
C TYR A 32 3.26 -0.99 -16.35
N ASP A 33 2.11 -1.27 -16.98
CA ASP A 33 2.05 -1.74 -18.34
C ASP A 33 1.99 -0.57 -19.35
N GLY A 34 2.83 -0.60 -20.38
CA GLY A 34 2.68 0.26 -21.56
C GLY A 34 3.44 1.59 -21.60
N GLY A 35 4.43 1.86 -20.73
CA GLY A 35 5.42 2.95 -20.91
C GLY A 35 4.84 4.38 -20.95
N ARG A 36 3.56 4.55 -20.62
CA ARG A 36 2.92 5.86 -20.52
C ARG A 36 3.42 6.47 -19.22
N GLY A 37 4.17 7.57 -19.33
CA GLY A 37 4.68 8.34 -18.19
C GLY A 37 3.58 8.78 -17.21
N PRO A 38 3.93 9.55 -16.17
CA PRO A 38 3.00 9.88 -15.09
C PRO A 38 1.68 10.44 -15.62
N ALA A 39 0.59 9.85 -15.14
CA ALA A 39 -0.74 10.27 -15.53
C ALA A 39 -1.06 11.66 -14.95
N PRO A 40 -1.70 12.55 -15.73
CA PRO A 40 -2.18 13.81 -15.18
C PRO A 40 -3.22 13.57 -14.08
N LEU A 41 -3.06 14.28 -12.97
CA LEU A 41 -4.02 14.29 -11.86
C LEU A 41 -5.19 15.22 -12.21
N HIS A 42 -6.26 14.67 -12.78
CA HIS A 42 -7.41 15.47 -13.23
C HIS A 42 -8.22 16.09 -12.08
N ASN A 43 -8.26 15.42 -10.91
CA ASN A 43 -9.17 15.76 -9.81
C ASN A 43 -8.47 16.41 -8.60
N TRP A 44 -7.33 17.09 -8.82
CA TRP A 44 -6.55 17.71 -7.73
C TRP A 44 -7.35 18.75 -6.93
N PHE A 45 -8.37 19.37 -7.53
CA PHE A 45 -9.23 20.35 -6.86
C PHE A 45 -9.96 19.76 -5.64
N HIS A 46 -10.17 18.45 -5.59
CA HIS A 46 -10.71 17.77 -4.40
C HIS A 46 -9.74 17.80 -3.21
N LEU A 47 -8.42 17.87 -3.44
CA LEU A 47 -7.45 18.07 -2.36
C LEU A 47 -7.64 19.45 -1.73
N LEU A 48 -7.91 20.46 -2.56
CA LEU A 48 -8.16 21.83 -2.11
C LEU A 48 -9.50 21.93 -1.35
N ILE A 49 -10.61 21.50 -1.96
CA ILE A 49 -11.95 21.59 -1.35
C ILE A 49 -11.99 20.83 -0.02
N ASN A 50 -11.48 19.59 -0.01
CA ASN A 50 -11.54 18.74 1.17
C ASN A 50 -10.39 19.02 2.17
N GLN A 51 -9.47 19.93 1.82
CA GLN A 51 -8.23 20.18 2.55
C GLN A 51 -7.51 18.86 2.90
N ALA A 52 -7.44 17.95 1.93
CA ALA A 52 -6.89 16.61 2.10
C ALA A 52 -5.38 16.58 1.83
N ARG A 53 -4.68 15.60 2.41
CA ARG A 53 -3.25 15.34 2.17
C ARG A 53 -3.09 14.07 1.34
N MET A 54 -2.28 14.14 0.30
CA MET A 54 -1.83 12.97 -0.47
C MET A 54 -0.32 12.84 -0.28
N GLU A 55 0.15 11.65 0.09
CA GLU A 55 1.55 11.41 0.44
C GLU A 55 2.05 10.10 -0.15
N GLY A 56 3.24 10.13 -0.76
CA GLY A 56 3.90 8.93 -1.25
C GLY A 56 4.44 8.10 -0.09
N PHE A 57 4.25 6.78 -0.16
CA PHE A 57 4.80 5.85 0.82
C PHE A 57 5.60 4.75 0.10
N ILE A 58 6.90 4.68 0.39
CA ILE A 58 7.80 3.64 -0.10
C ILE A 58 8.34 2.91 1.13
N TYR A 59 7.97 1.64 1.29
CA TYR A 59 8.32 0.87 2.48
C TYR A 59 9.84 0.76 2.71
N MET A 60 10.65 0.78 1.63
CA MET A 60 12.12 0.73 1.70
C MET A 60 12.71 1.93 2.46
N ASN A 61 12.04 3.08 2.50
CA ASN A 61 12.50 4.24 3.27
C ASN A 61 12.40 4.03 4.79
N HIS A 62 11.80 2.93 5.24
CA HIS A 62 11.58 2.59 6.64
C HIS A 62 12.30 1.30 7.06
N GLU A 63 13.39 0.93 6.37
CA GLU A 63 14.19 -0.26 6.66
C GLU A 63 14.60 -0.38 8.13
N ALA A 64 14.93 0.74 8.79
CA ALA A 64 15.32 0.78 10.20
C ALA A 64 14.21 0.31 11.17
N ARG A 65 12.97 0.19 10.68
CA ARG A 65 11.82 -0.29 11.45
C ARG A 65 11.42 -1.72 11.10
N PHE A 66 12.14 -2.41 10.22
CA PHE A 66 11.76 -3.75 9.81
C PHE A 66 11.84 -4.74 10.96
N ASP A 67 12.85 -4.64 11.83
CA ASP A 67 12.98 -5.49 13.02
C ASP A 67 11.79 -5.33 13.98
N GLU A 68 11.34 -4.09 14.19
CA GLU A 68 10.15 -3.77 15.00
C GLU A 68 8.89 -4.40 14.40
N ILE A 69 8.72 -4.26 13.08
CA ILE A 69 7.57 -4.76 12.35
C ILE A 69 7.56 -6.30 12.33
N GLU A 70 8.71 -6.93 12.12
CA GLU A 70 8.86 -8.38 12.10
C GLU A 70 8.55 -8.98 13.48
N ALA A 71 9.03 -8.34 14.56
CA ALA A 71 8.74 -8.74 15.92
C ALA A 71 7.24 -8.71 16.27
N ASP A 72 6.46 -7.80 15.67
CA ASP A 72 5.01 -7.73 15.84
C ASP A 72 4.24 -8.69 14.92
N LEU A 73 4.63 -8.78 13.64
CA LEU A 73 3.88 -9.53 12.64
C LEU A 73 4.12 -11.04 12.70
N LEU A 74 5.35 -11.50 13.00
CA LEU A 74 5.67 -12.94 13.03
C LEU A 74 4.86 -13.72 14.07
N PRO A 75 4.72 -13.27 15.33
CA PRO A 75 3.90 -13.97 16.31
C PRO A 75 2.44 -14.09 15.86
N ARG A 76 1.89 -13.00 15.29
CA ARG A 76 0.51 -12.96 14.78
C ARG A 76 0.30 -13.89 13.59
N LEU A 77 1.32 -14.04 12.75
CA LEU A 77 1.28 -15.01 11.65
C LEU A 77 1.32 -16.45 12.17
N ARG A 78 2.18 -16.73 13.17
CA ARG A 78 2.35 -18.07 13.77
C ARG A 78 1.16 -18.52 14.61
N ASN A 79 0.54 -17.62 15.36
CA ASN A 79 -0.63 -17.91 16.19
C ASN A 79 -1.96 -17.88 15.41
N GLY A 80 -1.92 -17.45 14.13
CA GLY A 80 -3.07 -17.45 13.23
C GLY A 80 -3.99 -16.24 13.32
N GLU A 81 -3.61 -15.20 14.08
CA GLU A 81 -4.29 -13.89 14.14
C GLU A 81 -4.14 -13.11 12.82
N LEU A 82 -2.99 -13.26 12.15
CA LEU A 82 -2.73 -12.75 10.81
C LEU A 82 -2.75 -13.93 9.82
N ARG A 83 -3.63 -13.86 8.81
CA ARG A 83 -3.74 -14.90 7.77
C ARG A 83 -3.42 -14.32 6.40
N GLY A 84 -2.35 -14.81 5.80
CA GLY A 84 -2.02 -14.55 4.39
C GLY A 84 -2.91 -15.37 3.46
N ARG A 85 -3.42 -14.75 2.40
CA ARG A 85 -3.97 -15.48 1.25
C ARG A 85 -2.90 -15.54 0.17
N GLU A 86 -2.62 -16.74 -0.31
CA GLU A 86 -1.60 -17.00 -1.31
C GLU A 86 -2.22 -17.69 -2.52
N HIS A 87 -1.67 -17.38 -3.69
CA HIS A 87 -1.94 -18.05 -4.94
C HIS A 87 -0.62 -18.64 -5.42
N VAL A 88 -0.46 -19.96 -5.35
CA VAL A 88 0.79 -20.62 -5.68
C VAL A 88 0.68 -21.29 -7.05
N VAL A 89 1.63 -21.00 -7.94
CA VAL A 89 1.83 -21.73 -9.20
C VAL A 89 3.07 -22.60 -9.10
N GLU A 90 3.05 -23.74 -9.78
CA GLU A 90 4.11 -24.74 -9.72
C GLU A 90 5.04 -24.64 -10.92
N GLY A 91 6.35 -24.62 -10.66
CA GLY A 91 7.39 -24.64 -11.67
C GLY A 91 7.81 -23.25 -12.16
N LEU A 92 9.12 -23.04 -12.30
CA LEU A 92 9.68 -21.79 -12.82
C LEU A 92 9.20 -21.48 -14.25
N THR A 93 8.91 -22.51 -15.04
CA THR A 93 8.34 -22.38 -16.40
C THR A 93 6.98 -21.68 -16.40
N ALA A 94 6.24 -21.71 -15.29
CA ALA A 94 4.97 -21.00 -15.13
C ALA A 94 5.13 -19.51 -14.78
N ALA A 95 6.34 -19.04 -14.45
CA ALA A 95 6.59 -17.66 -14.02
C ALA A 95 6.12 -16.59 -15.03
N PRO A 96 6.33 -16.73 -16.36
CA PRO A 96 5.80 -15.77 -17.33
C PRO A 96 4.27 -15.69 -17.33
N ALA A 97 3.60 -16.85 -17.20
CA ALA A 97 2.14 -16.90 -17.12
C ALA A 97 1.63 -16.28 -15.81
N ALA A 98 2.31 -16.54 -14.69
CA ALA A 98 1.99 -15.94 -13.40
C ALA A 98 2.18 -14.42 -13.41
N LEU A 99 3.25 -13.90 -14.02
CA LEU A 99 3.43 -12.46 -14.16
C LEU A 99 2.27 -11.81 -14.92
N ARG A 100 1.79 -12.46 -15.99
CA ARG A 100 0.59 -12.00 -16.70
C ARG A 100 -0.65 -12.04 -15.81
N MET A 101 -0.84 -13.08 -15.00
CA MET A 101 -1.96 -13.16 -14.05
C MET A 101 -1.99 -11.99 -13.06
N LEU A 102 -0.83 -11.51 -12.62
CA LEU A 102 -0.70 -10.33 -11.75
C LEU A 102 -1.25 -9.05 -12.41
N PHE A 103 -0.95 -8.83 -13.70
CA PHE A 103 -1.42 -7.66 -14.43
C PHE A 103 -2.87 -7.78 -14.88
N ASP A 104 -3.32 -8.99 -15.21
CA ASP A 104 -4.73 -9.27 -15.53
C ASP A 104 -5.64 -9.24 -14.28
N GLY A 105 -5.06 -9.17 -13.08
CA GLY A 105 -5.80 -9.15 -11.82
C GLY A 105 -6.51 -10.48 -11.50
N THR A 106 -6.04 -11.60 -12.08
CA THR A 106 -6.65 -12.93 -11.90
C THR A 106 -6.08 -13.69 -10.69
N ASN A 107 -5.04 -13.16 -10.04
CA ASN A 107 -4.47 -13.73 -8.82
C ASN A 107 -5.30 -13.40 -7.58
N THR A 108 -5.28 -14.30 -6.60
CA THR A 108 -6.01 -14.16 -5.33
C THR A 108 -5.01 -14.08 -4.18
N GLY A 109 -4.79 -12.88 -3.65
CA GLY A 109 -3.77 -12.66 -2.63
C GLY A 109 -2.35 -12.65 -3.21
N LYS A 110 -1.36 -13.08 -2.42
CA LYS A 110 0.05 -13.06 -2.82
C LYS A 110 0.33 -14.15 -3.86
N LEU A 111 0.68 -13.74 -5.07
CA LEU A 111 1.09 -14.65 -6.12
C LEU A 111 2.53 -15.14 -5.88
N LEU A 112 2.73 -16.46 -5.87
CA LEU A 112 4.00 -17.13 -5.61
C LEU A 112 4.27 -18.18 -6.69
N VAL A 113 5.54 -18.34 -7.07
CA VAL A 113 6.00 -19.42 -7.96
C VAL A 113 6.85 -20.38 -7.15
N ARG A 114 6.45 -21.64 -7.08
CA ARG A 114 7.24 -22.69 -6.42
C ARG A 114 8.29 -23.23 -7.39
N VAL A 115 9.57 -23.15 -6.99
CA VAL A 115 10.73 -23.50 -7.84
C VAL A 115 11.48 -24.76 -7.38
N GLY A 116 10.94 -25.50 -6.41
CA GLY A 116 11.53 -26.74 -5.89
C GLY A 116 10.61 -27.45 -4.91
N GLN A 117 10.98 -28.66 -4.51
CA GLN A 117 10.35 -29.40 -3.41
C GLN A 117 10.99 -28.89 -2.11
N SER A 118 10.19 -28.36 -1.19
CA SER A 118 10.62 -28.04 0.18
C SER A 118 10.07 -29.07 1.14
#